data_AF-A0A8T8D957-F1
#
_entry.id   AF-A0A8T8D957-F1
#
_cell.length_a   1.000
_cell.length_b   1.000
_cell.length_c   1.000
_cell.angle_alpha   90.00
_cell.angle_beta   90.00
_cell.angle_gamma   90.00
#
_symmetry.space_group_name_H-M   'P 1'
#
loop_
_entity.id
_entity.type
_entity.pdbx_description
1 polymer ?
#
loop_
_entity_poly.entity_id
_entity_poly.type
_entity_poly.pdbx_seq_one_letter_code
_entity_poly.pdbx_strand_id
1 'polypeptide(L)'
;MQRPAVPDGEAGAGAAAETAPADSLLGRYVNRYLLPRVALTVISLASLVGVYLTLRAQGMPPWLVVPRWAGLVGLGILAGGTMWWSRFVVPRDTQPAAVARLAAAQARHYRPLMAGGLVAALAGGGVWAAWVGPVAAARGWVGLWLLVIGLYGGLVAATLALSSLPDGEALAARRQALAVLWSATALLVAMGLLDAALTFGTWWPAWVLRPLHLGAFGLWLGGAVWNIFVAVPAARDELAFATVAASATQLERFRKRVRVFLPLLLATGLAQAAAYAGWNPLAWPGNWVGRLALVKLGLVAALFVIFITCPLWRACSPIKGMCDLEELAGPAAGTSPGRASRRRDEAGRPAAASLPGAAAAAPVRRLDRRGAGCAGFVHVEEALAGMAPGELLELLSSDPISWWELPAWLEVHGHRLLFRERRRVWPWRYFRFLIQRGAGTSPGRQVAR
;
A
#
# COMPACT_ATOMS: atom_id res chain seq x y z
N MET A 1 -2.31 -68.06 -5.03
CA MET A 1 -2.18 -66.79 -5.78
C MET A 1 -2.53 -65.65 -4.83
N GLN A 2 -1.51 -64.97 -4.33
CA GLN A 2 -1.57 -63.95 -3.30
C GLN A 2 -1.87 -62.58 -3.92
N ARG A 3 -2.80 -61.82 -3.30
CA ARG A 3 -3.05 -60.40 -3.61
C ARG A 3 -1.96 -59.53 -2.97
N PRO A 4 -1.47 -58.46 -3.62
CA PRO A 4 -0.52 -57.55 -3.01
C PRO A 4 -1.23 -56.63 -1.99
N ALA A 5 -0.54 -56.39 -0.88
CA ALA A 5 -0.94 -55.51 0.20
C ALA A 5 -0.87 -54.03 -0.22
N VAL A 6 -1.91 -53.27 0.15
CA VAL A 6 -1.96 -51.81 0.06
C VAL A 6 -1.31 -51.24 1.33
N PRO A 7 -0.38 -50.27 1.24
CA PRO A 7 0.18 -49.63 2.42
C PRO A 7 -0.82 -48.60 2.98
N ASP A 8 -0.99 -48.63 4.30
CA ASP A 8 -1.79 -47.67 5.07
C ASP A 8 -1.21 -46.25 4.92
N GLY A 9 -2.02 -45.38 4.33
CA GLY A 9 -1.71 -43.96 4.20
C GLY A 9 -1.83 -43.26 5.55
N GLU A 10 -0.71 -42.71 6.01
CA GLU A 10 -0.59 -41.88 7.19
C GLU A 10 -1.60 -40.74 7.19
N ALA A 11 -2.39 -40.69 8.26
CA ALA A 11 -3.30 -39.60 8.57
C ALA A 11 -2.54 -38.28 8.69
N GLY A 12 -3.11 -37.25 8.08
CA GLY A 12 -2.51 -35.95 7.87
C GLY A 12 -1.93 -35.30 9.12
N ALA A 13 -0.65 -34.94 9.02
CA ALA A 13 -0.06 -33.85 9.77
C ALA A 13 -0.79 -32.55 9.41
N GLY A 14 -1.83 -32.24 10.18
CA GLY A 14 -2.36 -30.90 10.28
C GLY A 14 -1.23 -30.00 10.75
N ALA A 15 -0.70 -29.20 9.83
CA ALA A 15 0.22 -28.12 10.13
C ALA A 15 -0.50 -27.11 11.02
N ALA A 16 -0.44 -27.37 12.33
CA ALA A 16 -0.68 -26.38 13.36
C ALA A 16 0.33 -25.26 13.09
N ALA A 17 -0.17 -24.16 12.55
CA ALA A 17 0.54 -22.91 12.55
C ALA A 17 0.84 -22.58 14.02
N GLU A 18 2.07 -22.88 14.44
CA GLU A 18 2.60 -22.57 15.75
C GLU A 18 2.46 -21.06 15.96
N THR A 19 1.40 -20.67 16.65
CA THR A 19 1.12 -19.29 17.00
C THR A 19 2.19 -18.86 17.99
N ALA A 20 3.22 -18.18 17.49
CA ALA A 20 4.23 -17.54 18.33
C ALA A 20 3.53 -16.79 19.48
N PRO A 21 4.00 -16.94 20.74
CA PRO A 21 3.33 -16.37 21.91
C PRO A 21 3.16 -14.85 21.74
N ALA A 22 1.98 -14.35 22.11
CA ALA A 22 1.56 -12.95 21.90
C ALA A 22 2.51 -11.91 22.52
N ASP A 23 3.30 -12.31 23.52
CA ASP A 23 4.31 -11.46 24.18
C ASP A 23 5.69 -11.46 23.52
N SER A 24 5.92 -12.34 22.53
CA SER A 24 7.14 -12.31 21.74
C SER A 24 7.26 -10.96 21.01
N LEU A 25 8.49 -10.45 20.89
CA LEU A 25 8.77 -9.26 20.06
C LEU A 25 8.15 -9.44 18.66
N LEU A 26 8.21 -10.65 18.10
CA LEU A 26 7.57 -11.03 16.85
C LEU A 26 6.04 -10.79 16.84
N GLY A 27 5.32 -11.17 17.89
CA GLY A 27 3.88 -10.90 18.04
C GLY A 27 3.53 -9.41 17.99
N ARG A 28 4.40 -8.55 18.55
CA ARG A 28 4.30 -7.08 18.41
C ARG A 28 4.65 -6.57 17.01
N TYR A 29 5.52 -7.25 16.25
CA TYR A 29 5.86 -6.89 14.86
C TYR A 29 4.84 -7.36 13.81
N VAL A 30 4.20 -8.52 14.03
CA VAL A 30 3.19 -9.10 13.12
C VAL A 30 1.97 -8.17 12.97
N ASN A 31 1.73 -7.28 13.94
CA ASN A 31 0.62 -6.32 13.91
C ASN A 31 0.77 -5.17 12.90
N ARG A 32 1.92 -5.00 12.22
CA ARG A 32 2.09 -3.94 11.19
C ARG A 32 1.25 -4.14 9.94
N TYR A 33 0.93 -5.39 9.62
CA TYR A 33 0.06 -5.72 8.47
C TYR A 33 -1.43 -5.70 8.83
N LEU A 34 -1.77 -5.62 10.13
CA LEU A 34 -3.15 -5.55 10.57
C LEU A 34 -3.77 -4.21 10.19
N LEU A 35 -3.07 -3.09 10.43
CA LEU A 35 -3.62 -1.75 10.21
C LEU A 35 -4.05 -1.49 8.75
N PRO A 36 -3.24 -1.80 7.70
CA PRO A 36 -3.69 -1.66 6.32
C PRO A 36 -4.91 -2.54 5.98
N ARG A 37 -4.98 -3.75 6.55
CA ARG A 37 -6.12 -4.66 6.35
C ARG A 37 -7.37 -4.13 7.03
N VAL A 38 -7.26 -3.65 8.27
CA VAL A 38 -8.37 -3.00 9.00
C VAL A 38 -8.85 -1.76 8.23
N ALA A 39 -7.94 -0.93 7.73
CA ALA A 39 -8.29 0.22 6.90
C ALA A 39 -9.05 -0.20 5.63
N LEU A 40 -8.61 -1.26 4.96
CA LEU A 40 -9.29 -1.84 3.79
C LEU A 40 -10.67 -2.43 4.14
N THR A 41 -10.83 -3.04 5.32
CA THR A 41 -12.13 -3.52 5.80
C THR A 41 -13.08 -2.36 6.09
N VAL A 42 -12.63 -1.32 6.80
CA VAL A 42 -13.44 -0.15 7.17
C VAL A 42 -13.95 0.58 5.92
N ILE A 43 -13.08 0.83 4.94
CA ILE A 43 -13.50 1.48 3.68
C ILE A 43 -14.39 0.57 2.82
N SER A 44 -14.19 -0.75 2.87
CA SER A 44 -15.06 -1.72 2.18
C SER A 44 -16.48 -1.70 2.77
N LEU A 45 -16.61 -1.66 4.09
CA LEU A 45 -17.90 -1.51 4.77
C LEU A 45 -18.54 -0.15 4.46
N ALA A 46 -17.77 0.94 4.50
CA ALA A 46 -18.26 2.28 4.18
C ALA A 46 -18.77 2.38 2.71
N SER A 47 -18.11 1.69 1.78
CA SER A 47 -18.54 1.64 0.38
C SER A 47 -19.77 0.76 0.18
N LEU A 48 -19.88 -0.38 0.89
CA LEU A 48 -21.08 -1.23 0.90
C LEU A 48 -22.31 -0.45 1.38
N VAL A 49 -22.18 0.34 2.46
CA VAL A 49 -23.24 1.24 2.93
C VAL A 49 -23.62 2.27 1.86
N GLY A 50 -22.64 2.82 1.14
CA GLY A 50 -22.89 3.74 0.02
C GLY A 50 -23.64 3.10 -1.14
N VAL A 51 -23.33 1.84 -1.48
CA VAL A 51 -24.05 1.07 -2.50
C VAL A 51 -25.48 0.79 -2.04
N TYR A 52 -25.66 0.35 -0.80
CA TYR A 52 -26.98 0.16 -0.19
C TYR A 52 -27.84 1.40 -0.32
N LEU A 53 -27.33 2.56 0.12
CA LEU A 53 -28.03 3.84 0.02
C LEU A 53 -28.46 4.18 -1.41
N THR A 54 -27.54 4.02 -2.37
CA THR A 54 -27.81 4.32 -3.78
C THR A 54 -28.93 3.43 -4.33
N LEU A 55 -28.81 2.11 -4.13
CA LEU A 55 -29.78 1.15 -4.65
C LEU A 55 -31.16 1.34 -4.01
N ARG A 56 -31.22 1.63 -2.71
CA ARG A 56 -32.49 1.92 -2.03
C ARG A 56 -33.15 3.19 -2.55
N ALA A 57 -32.37 4.24 -2.83
CA ALA A 57 -32.89 5.47 -3.45
C ALA A 57 -33.42 5.25 -4.88
N GLN A 58 -32.86 4.28 -5.61
CA GLN A 58 -33.33 3.88 -6.92
C GLN A 58 -34.57 2.96 -6.89
N GLY A 59 -35.01 2.52 -5.70
CA GLY A 59 -36.11 1.56 -5.53
C GLY A 59 -35.71 0.09 -5.76
N MET A 60 -34.42 -0.21 -5.70
CA MET A 60 -33.86 -1.53 -6.06
C MET A 60 -33.94 -2.50 -4.87
N PRO A 61 -34.07 -3.82 -5.12
CA PRO A 61 -34.10 -4.81 -4.06
C PRO A 61 -32.74 -4.95 -3.34
N PRO A 62 -32.73 -5.26 -2.04
CA PRO A 62 -31.51 -5.27 -1.23
C PRO A 62 -30.50 -6.38 -1.60
N TRP A 63 -30.95 -7.47 -2.22
CA TRP A 63 -30.04 -8.56 -2.63
C TRP A 63 -29.05 -8.14 -3.73
N LEU A 64 -29.35 -7.06 -4.48
CA LEU A 64 -28.44 -6.50 -5.50
C LEU A 64 -27.25 -5.73 -4.90
N VAL A 65 -27.28 -5.45 -3.60
CA VAL A 65 -26.24 -4.64 -2.93
C VAL A 65 -24.88 -5.30 -3.00
N VAL A 66 -24.80 -6.60 -2.68
CA VAL A 66 -23.53 -7.33 -2.69
C VAL A 66 -22.99 -7.52 -4.12
N PRO A 67 -23.78 -7.97 -5.13
CA PRO A 67 -23.35 -7.99 -6.52
C PRO A 67 -22.86 -6.62 -7.02
N ARG A 68 -23.64 -5.56 -6.80
CA ARG A 68 -23.27 -4.21 -7.24
C ARG A 68 -21.97 -3.74 -6.59
N TRP A 69 -21.82 -3.97 -5.29
CA TRP A 69 -20.62 -3.63 -4.54
C TRP A 69 -19.40 -4.41 -5.05
N ALA A 70 -19.54 -5.73 -5.23
CA ALA A 70 -18.48 -6.57 -5.79
C ALA A 70 -18.07 -6.10 -7.19
N GLY A 71 -19.04 -5.69 -8.02
CA GLY A 71 -18.78 -5.12 -9.33
C GLY A 71 -17.93 -3.84 -9.27
N LEU A 72 -18.29 -2.90 -8.38
CA LEU A 72 -17.54 -1.65 -8.19
C LEU A 72 -16.15 -1.89 -7.58
N VAL A 73 -16.01 -2.85 -6.66
CA VAL A 73 -14.72 -3.28 -6.10
C VAL A 73 -13.84 -3.87 -7.21
N GLY A 74 -14.39 -4.75 -8.05
CA GLY A 74 -13.69 -5.32 -9.20
C GLY A 74 -13.19 -4.25 -10.17
N LEU A 75 -14.04 -3.28 -10.51
CA LEU A 75 -13.63 -2.12 -11.32
C LEU A 75 -12.58 -1.25 -10.63
N GLY A 76 -12.66 -1.09 -9.31
CA GLY A 76 -11.65 -0.39 -8.53
C GLY A 76 -10.29 -1.10 -8.57
N ILE A 77 -10.26 -2.42 -8.42
CA ILE A 77 -9.04 -3.24 -8.55
C ILE A 77 -8.43 -3.04 -9.94
N LEU A 78 -9.24 -3.16 -11.00
CA LEU A 78 -8.79 -3.00 -12.39
C LEU A 78 -8.27 -1.59 -12.66
N ALA A 79 -9.05 -0.54 -12.36
CA ALA A 79 -8.68 0.85 -12.60
C ALA A 79 -7.47 1.27 -11.75
N GLY A 80 -7.54 1.13 -10.43
CA GLY A 80 -6.43 1.51 -9.56
C GLY A 80 -5.19 0.67 -9.83
N GLY A 81 -5.30 -0.66 -9.90
CA GLY A 81 -4.14 -1.54 -10.11
C GLY A 81 -3.44 -1.31 -11.44
N THR A 82 -4.18 -1.09 -12.53
CA THR A 82 -3.54 -0.76 -13.83
C THR A 82 -3.05 0.69 -13.92
N MET A 83 -3.61 1.64 -13.17
CA MET A 83 -2.97 2.95 -12.95
C MET A 83 -1.58 2.77 -12.33
N TRP A 84 -1.46 1.90 -11.33
CA TRP A 84 -0.18 1.60 -10.67
C TRP A 84 0.84 1.00 -11.62
N TRP A 85 0.47 -0.08 -12.30
CA TRP A 85 1.31 -0.70 -13.31
C TRP A 85 1.74 0.32 -14.37
N SER A 86 0.80 1.00 -15.00
CA SER A 86 1.09 1.81 -16.19
C SER A 86 1.82 3.13 -15.87
N ARG A 87 1.51 3.80 -14.76
CA ARG A 87 2.02 5.15 -14.46
C ARG A 87 3.12 5.19 -13.42
N PHE A 88 3.15 4.24 -12.48
CA PHE A 88 4.03 4.34 -11.32
C PHE A 88 5.22 3.37 -11.35
N VAL A 89 5.20 2.35 -12.20
CA VAL A 89 6.39 1.58 -12.55
C VAL A 89 7.19 2.35 -13.61
N VAL A 90 8.25 3.05 -13.20
CA VAL A 90 9.01 3.96 -14.09
C VAL A 90 10.43 3.42 -14.30
N PRO A 91 10.84 3.10 -15.54
CA PRO A 91 12.18 2.57 -15.86
C PRO A 91 13.36 3.49 -15.51
N ARG A 92 13.10 4.78 -15.24
CA ARG A 92 14.13 5.75 -14.84
C ARG A 92 14.52 5.64 -13.36
N ASP A 93 13.84 4.78 -12.60
CA ASP A 93 14.22 4.47 -11.23
C ASP A 93 15.57 3.68 -11.26
N THR A 94 16.44 3.87 -10.27
CA THR A 94 17.84 3.43 -10.26
C THR A 94 18.00 1.94 -10.66
N GLN A 95 18.62 1.69 -11.82
CA GLN A 95 18.90 0.39 -12.46
C GLN A 95 17.72 -0.24 -13.25
N PRO A 96 17.71 -0.12 -14.60
CA PRO A 96 16.65 -0.65 -15.46
C PRO A 96 16.39 -2.16 -15.29
N ALA A 97 17.44 -2.96 -15.07
CA ALA A 97 17.33 -4.41 -14.89
C ALA A 97 16.60 -4.78 -13.58
N ALA A 98 16.85 -4.05 -12.50
CA ALA A 98 16.15 -4.26 -11.23
C ALA A 98 14.68 -3.86 -11.33
N VAL A 99 14.40 -2.74 -12.01
CA VAL A 99 13.02 -2.29 -12.28
C VAL A 99 12.27 -3.29 -13.15
N ALA A 100 12.92 -3.90 -14.15
CA ALA A 100 12.31 -4.93 -14.99
C ALA A 100 11.95 -6.19 -14.19
N ARG A 101 12.83 -6.68 -13.31
CA ARG A 101 12.54 -7.81 -12.42
C ARG A 101 11.39 -7.51 -11.45
N LEU A 102 11.43 -6.34 -10.81
CA LEU A 102 10.33 -5.87 -9.96
C LEU A 102 9.01 -5.80 -10.74
N ALA A 103 9.01 -5.25 -11.95
CA ALA A 103 7.81 -5.14 -12.78
C ALA A 103 7.24 -6.52 -13.12
N ALA A 104 8.09 -7.49 -13.46
CA ALA A 104 7.68 -8.87 -13.71
C ALA A 104 7.11 -9.53 -12.44
N ALA A 105 7.73 -9.31 -11.27
CA ALA A 105 7.21 -9.79 -10.00
C ALA A 105 5.85 -9.17 -9.65
N GLN A 106 5.69 -7.87 -9.85
CA GLN A 106 4.42 -7.17 -9.66
C GLN A 106 3.34 -7.68 -10.63
N ALA A 107 3.68 -7.93 -11.89
CA ALA A 107 2.77 -8.51 -12.87
C ALA A 107 2.24 -9.89 -12.42
N ARG A 108 3.14 -10.77 -11.95
CA ARG A 108 2.77 -12.10 -11.41
C ARG A 108 1.74 -12.02 -10.29
N HIS A 109 1.95 -11.12 -9.32
CA HIS A 109 1.03 -10.94 -8.19
C HIS A 109 -0.27 -10.25 -8.60
N TYR A 110 -0.24 -9.35 -9.58
CA TYR A 110 -1.43 -8.59 -9.98
C TYR A 110 -2.38 -9.36 -10.90
N ARG A 111 -1.89 -10.24 -11.78
CA ARG A 111 -2.74 -11.01 -12.70
C ARG A 111 -3.89 -11.79 -12.04
N PRO A 112 -3.70 -12.55 -10.95
CA PRO A 112 -4.82 -13.23 -10.29
C PRO A 112 -5.84 -12.23 -9.72
N LEU A 113 -5.39 -11.10 -9.19
CA LEU A 113 -6.27 -10.02 -8.69
C LEU A 113 -7.03 -9.36 -9.84
N MET A 114 -6.39 -9.16 -10.98
CA MET A 114 -7.01 -8.63 -12.20
C MET A 114 -8.08 -9.58 -12.73
N ALA A 115 -7.81 -10.88 -12.80
CA ALA A 115 -8.77 -11.89 -13.22
C ALA A 115 -9.97 -11.96 -12.26
N GLY A 116 -9.72 -12.02 -10.95
CA GLY A 116 -10.78 -11.97 -9.94
C GLY A 116 -11.57 -10.66 -9.98
N GLY A 117 -10.90 -9.53 -10.20
CA GLY A 117 -11.52 -8.22 -10.37
C GLY A 117 -12.41 -8.15 -11.61
N LEU A 118 -12.01 -8.75 -12.73
CA LEU A 118 -12.82 -8.86 -13.94
C LEU A 118 -14.06 -9.72 -13.71
N VAL A 119 -13.90 -10.90 -13.09
CA VAL A 119 -15.02 -11.78 -12.74
C VAL A 119 -16.01 -11.05 -11.82
N ALA A 120 -15.52 -10.37 -10.79
CA ALA A 120 -16.36 -9.58 -9.89
C ALA A 120 -17.08 -8.44 -10.63
N ALA A 121 -16.38 -7.73 -11.53
CA ALA A 121 -16.95 -6.66 -12.35
C ALA A 121 -18.08 -7.16 -13.27
N LEU A 122 -17.88 -8.32 -13.91
CA LEU A 122 -18.85 -8.92 -14.83
C LEU A 122 -20.03 -9.57 -14.10
N ALA A 123 -19.78 -10.41 -13.10
CA ALA A 123 -20.84 -11.07 -12.35
C ALA A 123 -21.66 -10.04 -11.57
N GLY A 124 -20.99 -9.16 -10.83
CA GLY A 124 -21.64 -8.16 -9.99
C GLY A 124 -22.34 -7.07 -10.78
N GLY A 125 -21.64 -6.51 -11.77
CA GLY A 125 -22.19 -5.42 -12.57
C GLY A 125 -23.05 -5.84 -13.75
N GLY A 126 -22.87 -7.06 -14.28
CA GLY A 126 -23.78 -7.65 -15.26
C GLY A 126 -25.15 -7.96 -14.66
N VAL A 127 -25.20 -8.55 -13.46
CA VAL A 127 -26.46 -8.76 -12.71
C VAL A 127 -27.17 -7.43 -12.45
N TRP A 128 -26.43 -6.41 -12.03
CA TRP A 128 -27.00 -5.07 -11.84
C TRP A 128 -27.49 -4.44 -13.16
N ALA A 129 -26.69 -4.51 -14.23
CA ALA A 129 -27.03 -3.91 -15.51
C ALA A 129 -28.25 -4.58 -16.15
N ALA A 130 -28.39 -5.90 -16.03
CA ALA A 130 -29.57 -6.64 -16.49
C ALA A 130 -30.83 -6.18 -15.76
N TRP A 131 -30.75 -5.96 -14.44
CA TRP A 131 -31.88 -5.49 -13.65
C TRP A 131 -32.22 -4.00 -13.92
N VAL A 132 -31.21 -3.16 -14.09
CA VAL A 132 -31.38 -1.72 -14.34
C VAL A 132 -31.92 -1.43 -15.74
N GLY A 133 -31.70 -2.31 -16.73
CA GLY A 133 -32.11 -2.08 -18.12
C GLY A 133 -33.56 -1.62 -18.29
N PRO A 134 -34.57 -2.38 -17.80
CA PRO A 134 -35.97 -1.97 -17.86
C PRO A 134 -36.25 -0.63 -17.17
N VAL A 135 -35.61 -0.36 -16.03
CA VAL A 135 -35.78 0.90 -15.28
C VAL A 135 -35.18 2.07 -16.05
N ALA A 136 -34.01 1.89 -16.65
CA ALA A 136 -33.37 2.88 -17.49
C ALA A 136 -34.22 3.18 -18.73
N ALA A 137 -34.77 2.16 -19.39
CA ALA A 137 -35.67 2.34 -20.52
C ALA A 137 -36.94 3.12 -20.14
N ALA A 138 -37.60 2.72 -19.05
CA ALA A 138 -38.81 3.38 -18.56
C ALA A 138 -38.58 4.86 -18.17
N ARG A 139 -37.35 5.21 -17.77
CA ARG A 139 -36.96 6.58 -17.37
C ARG A 139 -36.26 7.38 -18.49
N GLY A 140 -36.18 6.86 -19.71
CA GLY A 140 -35.57 7.57 -20.85
C GLY A 140 -34.04 7.55 -20.89
N TRP A 141 -33.38 6.68 -20.12
CA TRP A 141 -31.92 6.58 -19.98
C TRP A 141 -31.30 5.37 -20.70
N VAL A 142 -31.99 4.82 -21.71
CA VAL A 142 -31.54 3.61 -22.43
C VAL A 142 -30.17 3.78 -23.09
N GLY A 143 -29.87 4.96 -23.64
CA GLY A 143 -28.57 5.22 -24.29
C GLY A 143 -27.40 5.12 -23.31
N LEU A 144 -27.58 5.61 -22.08
CA LEU A 144 -26.55 5.54 -21.04
C LEU A 144 -26.37 4.11 -20.52
N TRP A 145 -27.45 3.34 -20.43
CA TRP A 145 -27.40 1.92 -20.12
C TRP A 145 -26.67 1.12 -21.21
N LEU A 146 -26.97 1.34 -22.50
CA LEU A 146 -26.27 0.70 -23.62
C LEU A 146 -24.78 1.05 -23.64
N LEU A 147 -24.43 2.30 -23.30
CA LEU A 147 -23.03 2.71 -23.16
C LEU A 147 -22.31 1.89 -22.07
N VAL A 148 -22.95 1.67 -20.91
CA VAL A 148 -22.41 0.81 -19.84
C VAL A 148 -22.16 -0.61 -20.35
N ILE A 149 -23.10 -1.20 -21.09
CA ILE A 149 -22.94 -2.54 -21.69
C ILE A 149 -21.77 -2.57 -22.69
N GLY A 150 -21.67 -1.59 -23.59
CA GLY A 150 -20.58 -1.49 -24.56
C GLY A 150 -19.20 -1.35 -23.90
N LEU A 151 -19.13 -0.55 -22.83
CA LEU A 151 -17.89 -0.36 -22.05
C LEU A 151 -17.45 -1.63 -21.31
N TYR A 152 -18.38 -2.51 -20.91
CA TYR A 152 -18.03 -3.85 -20.42
C TYR A 152 -17.30 -4.68 -21.47
N GLY A 153 -17.80 -4.70 -22.71
CA GLY A 153 -17.13 -5.39 -23.81
C GLY A 153 -15.71 -4.87 -24.04
N GLY A 154 -15.54 -3.55 -24.05
CA GLY A 154 -14.23 -2.90 -24.15
C GLY A 154 -13.28 -3.26 -23.00
N LEU A 155 -13.79 -3.30 -21.76
CA LEU A 155 -13.02 -3.69 -20.59
C LEU A 155 -12.55 -5.15 -20.67
N VAL A 156 -13.43 -6.07 -21.08
CA VAL A 156 -13.09 -7.49 -21.27
C VAL A 156 -11.98 -7.63 -22.31
N ALA A 157 -12.16 -7.02 -23.50
CA ALA A 157 -11.18 -7.08 -24.56
C ALA A 157 -9.80 -6.53 -24.12
N ALA A 158 -9.78 -5.37 -23.47
CA ALA A 158 -8.54 -4.78 -22.96
C ALA A 158 -7.86 -5.65 -21.90
N THR A 159 -8.64 -6.25 -20.99
CA THR A 159 -8.11 -7.10 -19.91
C THR A 159 -7.56 -8.42 -20.47
N LEU A 160 -8.24 -9.03 -21.43
CA LEU A 160 -7.77 -10.23 -22.10
C LEU A 160 -6.46 -9.95 -22.86
N ALA A 161 -6.41 -8.85 -23.62
CA ALA A 161 -5.21 -8.42 -24.34
C ALA A 161 -4.01 -8.15 -23.42
N LEU A 162 -4.23 -7.64 -22.21
CA LEU A 162 -3.18 -7.50 -21.21
C LEU A 162 -2.78 -8.85 -20.61
N SER A 163 -3.75 -9.74 -20.33
CA SER A 163 -3.51 -11.04 -19.72
C SER A 163 -2.75 -12.03 -20.61
N SER A 164 -2.81 -11.85 -21.93
CA SER A 164 -2.11 -12.70 -22.91
C SER A 164 -0.62 -12.40 -23.05
N LEU A 165 -0.14 -11.27 -22.51
CA LEU A 165 1.29 -10.90 -22.59
C LEU A 165 2.11 -11.72 -21.59
N PRO A 166 3.39 -12.05 -21.86
CA PRO A 166 4.26 -12.69 -20.87
C PRO A 166 4.66 -11.75 -19.71
N ASP A 167 4.96 -12.30 -18.53
CA ASP A 167 5.40 -11.48 -17.37
C ASP A 167 6.72 -10.75 -17.59
N GLY A 168 7.63 -11.35 -18.38
CA GLY A 168 8.91 -10.72 -18.74
C GLY A 168 8.73 -9.41 -19.53
N GLU A 169 7.56 -9.19 -20.13
CA GLU A 169 7.22 -8.00 -20.91
C GLU A 169 6.44 -6.95 -20.13
N ALA A 170 6.42 -7.03 -18.79
CA ALA A 170 5.58 -6.16 -17.96
C ALA A 170 5.79 -4.65 -18.22
N LEU A 171 7.01 -4.21 -18.54
CA LEU A 171 7.28 -2.82 -18.90
C LEU A 171 6.75 -2.43 -20.29
N ALA A 172 6.77 -3.34 -21.25
CA ALA A 172 6.21 -3.12 -22.59
C ALA A 172 4.68 -3.14 -22.58
N ALA A 173 4.08 -3.96 -21.69
CA ALA A 173 2.65 -4.08 -21.45
C ALA A 173 1.98 -2.81 -20.89
N ARG A 174 2.73 -1.75 -20.60
CA ARG A 174 2.20 -0.49 -20.03
C ARG A 174 1.11 0.14 -20.89
N ARG A 175 1.20 0.03 -22.23
CA ARG A 175 0.16 0.57 -23.13
C ARG A 175 -1.15 -0.19 -22.99
N GLN A 176 -1.09 -1.50 -22.90
CA GLN A 176 -2.25 -2.37 -22.68
C GLN A 176 -2.84 -2.15 -21.28
N ALA A 177 -2.00 -1.96 -20.26
CA ALA A 177 -2.45 -1.55 -18.94
C ALA A 177 -3.15 -0.18 -18.95
N LEU A 178 -2.72 0.78 -19.78
CA LEU A 178 -3.45 2.04 -19.98
C LEU A 178 -4.82 1.83 -20.63
N ALA A 179 -4.95 0.89 -21.56
CA ALA A 179 -6.24 0.57 -22.16
C ALA A 179 -7.22 0.05 -21.10
N VAL A 180 -6.79 -0.89 -20.24
CA VAL A 180 -7.60 -1.38 -19.12
C VAL A 180 -7.96 -0.25 -18.15
N LEU A 181 -7.01 0.61 -17.80
CA LEU A 181 -7.24 1.79 -16.95
C LEU A 181 -8.34 2.69 -17.54
N TRP A 182 -8.24 3.03 -18.83
CA TRP A 182 -9.20 3.90 -19.49
C TRP A 182 -10.57 3.26 -19.59
N SER A 183 -10.66 1.99 -19.99
CA SER A 183 -11.93 1.27 -20.07
C SER A 183 -12.60 1.14 -18.70
N ALA A 184 -11.86 0.78 -17.65
CA ALA A 184 -12.39 0.65 -16.30
C ALA A 184 -12.84 2.01 -15.73
N THR A 185 -12.07 3.08 -15.98
CA THR A 185 -12.41 4.44 -15.54
C THR A 185 -13.63 4.98 -16.29
N ALA A 186 -13.68 4.80 -17.61
CA ALA A 186 -14.83 5.18 -18.43
C ALA A 186 -16.11 4.46 -17.97
N LEU A 187 -16.00 3.16 -17.65
CA LEU A 187 -17.10 2.38 -17.12
C LEU A 187 -17.55 2.87 -15.73
N LEU A 188 -16.63 3.18 -14.81
CA LEU A 188 -16.97 3.81 -13.52
C LEU A 188 -17.67 5.16 -13.69
N VAL A 189 -17.23 5.98 -14.66
CA VAL A 189 -17.87 7.26 -14.98
C VAL A 189 -19.26 7.06 -15.53
N ALA A 190 -19.44 6.20 -16.54
CA ALA A 190 -20.73 5.91 -17.14
C ALA A 190 -21.71 5.31 -16.12
N MET A 191 -21.24 4.41 -15.26
CA MET A 191 -22.03 3.89 -14.13
C MET A 191 -22.41 4.98 -13.13
N GLY A 192 -21.50 5.91 -12.83
CA GLY A 192 -21.79 7.03 -11.96
C GLY A 192 -22.82 7.99 -12.54
N LEU A 193 -22.74 8.25 -13.84
CA LEU A 193 -23.76 9.02 -14.56
C LEU A 193 -25.11 8.30 -14.54
N LEU A 194 -25.14 6.99 -14.77
CA LEU A 194 -26.38 6.21 -14.75
C LEU A 194 -26.99 6.18 -13.35
N ASP A 195 -26.18 6.00 -12.31
CA ASP A 195 -26.64 6.10 -10.93
C ASP A 195 -27.24 7.47 -10.62
N ALA A 196 -26.59 8.55 -11.06
CA ALA A 196 -27.07 9.91 -10.87
C ALA A 196 -28.39 10.17 -11.61
N ALA A 197 -28.47 9.75 -12.87
CA ALA A 197 -29.66 9.91 -13.70
C ALA A 197 -30.86 9.13 -13.15
N LEU A 198 -30.65 7.90 -12.68
CA LEU A 198 -31.72 7.07 -12.12
C LEU A 198 -32.22 7.56 -10.75
N THR A 199 -31.39 8.29 -10.01
CA THR A 199 -31.70 8.74 -8.64
C THR A 199 -32.21 10.18 -8.60
N PHE A 200 -31.58 11.07 -9.38
CA PHE A 200 -31.77 12.52 -9.32
C PHE A 200 -32.23 13.13 -10.66
N GLY A 201 -32.51 12.29 -11.68
CA GLY A 201 -32.91 12.78 -13.00
C GLY A 201 -31.81 13.64 -13.63
N THR A 202 -32.17 14.84 -14.09
CA THR A 202 -31.27 15.78 -14.79
C THR A 202 -30.52 16.75 -13.88
N TRP A 203 -30.50 16.51 -12.56
CA TRP A 203 -29.79 17.38 -11.61
C TRP A 203 -28.27 17.30 -11.81
N TRP A 204 -27.71 18.29 -12.52
CA TRP A 204 -26.32 18.30 -12.97
C TRP A 204 -25.27 18.13 -11.84
N PRO A 205 -25.44 18.62 -10.59
CA PRO A 205 -24.44 18.39 -9.56
C PRO A 205 -24.26 16.89 -9.26
N ALA A 206 -25.32 16.08 -9.30
CA ALA A 206 -25.18 14.63 -9.13
C ALA A 206 -24.39 13.99 -10.29
N TRP A 207 -24.54 14.50 -11.51
CA TRP A 207 -23.84 14.00 -12.70
C TRP A 207 -22.33 14.28 -12.63
N VAL A 208 -21.91 15.25 -11.82
CA VAL A 208 -20.49 15.53 -11.57
C VAL A 208 -20.01 14.78 -10.33
N LEU A 209 -20.73 14.92 -9.22
CA LEU A 209 -20.32 14.35 -7.92
C LEU A 209 -20.25 12.83 -7.95
N ARG A 210 -21.17 12.15 -8.65
CA ARG A 210 -21.24 10.68 -8.66
C ARG A 210 -20.10 10.02 -9.43
N PRO A 211 -19.79 10.40 -10.68
CA PRO A 211 -18.59 9.93 -11.35
C PRO A 211 -17.30 10.27 -10.60
N LEU A 212 -17.18 11.49 -10.05
CA LEU A 212 -15.99 11.87 -9.29
C LEU A 212 -15.81 11.00 -8.05
N HIS A 213 -16.88 10.74 -7.29
CA HIS A 213 -16.81 9.89 -6.10
C HIS A 213 -16.42 8.45 -6.45
N LEU A 214 -17.07 7.85 -7.46
CA LEU A 214 -16.78 6.47 -7.88
C LEU A 214 -15.38 6.33 -8.48
N GLY A 215 -14.95 7.29 -9.29
CA GLY A 215 -13.60 7.33 -9.86
C GLY A 215 -12.54 7.47 -8.76
N ALA A 216 -12.71 8.42 -7.84
CA ALA A 216 -11.79 8.59 -6.71
C ALA A 216 -11.75 7.33 -5.82
N PHE A 217 -12.90 6.70 -5.58
CA PHE A 217 -13.00 5.47 -4.80
C PHE A 217 -12.28 4.32 -5.49
N GLY A 218 -12.55 4.09 -6.77
CA GLY A 218 -11.93 3.02 -7.55
C GLY A 218 -10.41 3.15 -7.63
N LEU A 219 -9.90 4.35 -7.92
CA LEU A 219 -8.46 4.61 -8.00
C LEU A 219 -7.77 4.47 -6.63
N TRP A 220 -8.41 4.94 -5.56
CA TRP A 220 -7.88 4.79 -4.21
C TRP A 220 -7.89 3.32 -3.76
N LEU A 221 -9.00 2.60 -3.94
CA LEU A 221 -9.17 1.20 -3.54
C LEU A 221 -8.20 0.30 -4.29
N GLY A 222 -8.13 0.41 -5.62
CA GLY A 222 -7.18 -0.38 -6.40
C GLY A 222 -5.74 -0.05 -6.07
N GLY A 223 -5.44 1.20 -5.67
CA GLY A 223 -4.13 1.55 -5.14
C GLY A 223 -3.82 0.94 -3.78
N ALA A 224 -4.79 0.86 -2.87
CA ALA A 224 -4.62 0.16 -1.60
C ALA A 224 -4.39 -1.34 -1.84
N VAL A 225 -5.19 -1.97 -2.70
CA VAL A 225 -5.05 -3.39 -3.09
C VAL A 225 -3.68 -3.64 -3.72
N TRP A 226 -3.25 -2.79 -4.65
CA TRP A 226 -1.92 -2.89 -5.27
C TRP A 226 -0.82 -2.86 -4.21
N ASN A 227 -0.83 -1.89 -3.31
CA ASN A 227 0.23 -1.79 -2.29
C ASN A 227 0.26 -3.01 -1.36
N ILE A 228 -0.90 -3.50 -0.92
CA ILE A 228 -0.99 -4.60 0.06
C ILE A 228 -0.67 -5.95 -0.58
N PHE A 229 -1.20 -6.22 -1.77
CA PHE A 229 -1.20 -7.56 -2.37
C PHE A 229 -0.27 -7.71 -3.58
N VAL A 230 0.28 -6.61 -4.12
CA VAL A 230 1.17 -6.65 -5.29
C VAL A 230 2.56 -6.13 -4.93
N ALA A 231 2.66 -4.86 -4.54
CA ALA A 231 3.96 -4.22 -4.33
C ALA A 231 4.75 -4.84 -3.18
N VAL A 232 4.09 -5.12 -2.05
CA VAL A 232 4.74 -5.69 -0.87
C VAL A 232 5.20 -7.13 -1.10
N PRO A 233 4.39 -8.06 -1.63
CA PRO A 233 4.87 -9.39 -2.00
C PRO A 233 5.97 -9.35 -3.05
N ALA A 234 5.82 -8.56 -4.12
CA ALA A 234 6.84 -8.45 -5.17
C ALA A 234 8.20 -7.94 -4.63
N ALA A 235 8.19 -6.99 -3.70
CA ALA A 235 9.41 -6.50 -3.06
C ALA A 235 10.05 -7.53 -2.10
N ARG A 236 9.27 -8.49 -1.57
CA ARG A 236 9.80 -9.59 -0.75
C ARG A 236 10.42 -10.69 -1.61
N ASP A 237 9.84 -10.95 -2.78
CA ASP A 237 10.42 -11.89 -3.75
C ASP A 237 11.76 -11.37 -4.28
N GLU A 238 11.89 -10.05 -4.40
CA GLU A 238 13.05 -9.36 -4.95
C GLU A 238 13.77 -8.56 -3.84
N LEU A 239 14.53 -9.23 -2.97
CA LEU A 239 15.29 -8.61 -1.87
C LEU A 239 16.48 -7.75 -2.33
N ALA A 240 16.62 -7.49 -3.64
CA ALA A 240 17.68 -6.63 -4.15
C ALA A 240 17.44 -5.17 -3.75
N PHE A 241 18.51 -4.50 -3.32
CA PHE A 241 18.49 -3.11 -2.88
C PHE A 241 17.84 -2.14 -3.89
N ALA A 242 18.14 -2.29 -5.18
CA ALA A 242 17.55 -1.46 -6.24
C ALA A 242 16.03 -1.66 -6.36
N THR A 243 15.54 -2.88 -6.14
CA THR A 243 14.12 -3.22 -6.15
C THR A 243 13.39 -2.59 -4.97
N VAL A 244 14.03 -2.61 -3.80
CA VAL A 244 13.60 -1.93 -2.57
C VAL A 244 13.48 -0.42 -2.86
N ALA A 245 14.52 0.24 -3.35
CA ALA A 245 14.50 1.68 -3.66
C ALA A 245 13.39 2.06 -4.67
N ALA A 246 13.20 1.26 -5.73
CA ALA A 246 12.13 1.46 -6.71
C ALA A 246 10.73 1.33 -6.06
N SER A 247 10.52 0.30 -5.24
CA SER A 247 9.25 0.07 -4.52
C SER A 247 8.92 1.21 -3.56
N ALA A 248 9.92 1.75 -2.88
CA ALA A 248 9.76 2.89 -1.99
C ALA A 248 9.36 4.16 -2.76
N THR A 249 9.95 4.38 -3.93
CA THR A 249 9.60 5.51 -4.80
C THR A 249 8.15 5.40 -5.29
N GLN A 250 7.70 4.19 -5.62
CA GLN A 250 6.29 3.92 -5.94
C GLN A 250 5.37 4.26 -4.75
N LEU A 251 5.74 3.85 -3.54
CA LEU A 251 4.97 4.14 -2.33
C LEU A 251 4.85 5.65 -2.06
N GLU A 252 5.90 6.43 -2.34
CA GLU A 252 5.85 7.88 -2.19
C GLU A 252 4.90 8.52 -3.21
N ARG A 253 4.91 8.03 -4.45
CA ARG A 253 3.93 8.43 -5.47
C ARG A 253 2.51 8.08 -5.01
N PHE A 254 2.30 6.94 -4.33
CA PHE A 254 0.99 6.53 -3.80
C PHE A 254 0.48 7.52 -2.77
N ARG A 255 1.33 7.86 -1.80
CA ARG A 255 0.98 8.80 -0.73
C ARG A 255 0.57 10.17 -1.28
N LYS A 256 1.32 10.68 -2.26
CA LYS A 256 0.98 11.94 -2.94
C LYS A 256 -0.42 11.89 -3.56
N ARG A 257 -0.81 10.77 -4.17
CA ARG A 257 -2.15 10.59 -4.75
C ARG A 257 -3.23 10.38 -3.70
N VAL A 258 -2.96 9.62 -2.63
CA VAL A 258 -3.89 9.42 -1.52
C VAL A 258 -4.26 10.74 -0.84
N ARG A 259 -3.30 11.67 -0.71
CA ARG A 259 -3.54 13.03 -0.19
C ARG A 259 -4.51 13.86 -1.04
N VAL A 260 -4.74 13.48 -2.30
CA VAL A 260 -5.73 14.10 -3.18
C VAL A 260 -7.04 13.32 -3.15
N PHE A 261 -6.98 11.99 -3.27
CA PHE A 261 -8.18 11.15 -3.34
C PHE A 261 -8.97 11.11 -2.04
N LEU A 262 -8.34 11.10 -0.87
CA LEU A 262 -9.04 11.00 0.39
C LEU A 262 -9.87 12.27 0.71
N PRO A 263 -9.33 13.50 0.59
CA PRO A 263 -10.15 14.71 0.69
C PRO A 263 -11.24 14.78 -0.37
N LEU A 264 -10.94 14.37 -1.61
CA LEU A 264 -11.94 14.34 -2.69
C LEU A 264 -13.10 13.39 -2.35
N LEU A 265 -12.80 12.19 -1.83
CA LEU A 265 -13.79 11.21 -1.39
C LEU A 265 -14.65 11.73 -0.24
N LEU A 266 -14.02 12.38 0.74
CA LEU A 266 -14.73 12.98 1.87
C LEU A 266 -15.66 14.10 1.40
N ALA A 267 -15.15 15.06 0.61
CA ALA A 267 -15.90 16.20 0.11
C ALA A 267 -17.07 15.76 -0.80
N THR A 268 -16.81 14.90 -1.78
CA THR A 268 -17.86 14.38 -2.67
C THR A 268 -18.87 13.51 -1.91
N GLY A 269 -18.43 12.73 -0.92
CA GLY A 269 -19.30 11.92 -0.07
C GLY A 269 -20.24 12.77 0.80
N LEU A 270 -19.72 13.85 1.39
CA LEU A 270 -20.51 14.82 2.16
C LEU A 270 -21.53 15.54 1.30
N ALA A 271 -21.11 16.04 0.12
CA ALA A 271 -22.00 16.70 -0.82
C ALA A 271 -23.13 15.78 -1.30
N GLN A 272 -22.80 14.51 -1.59
CA GLN A 272 -23.81 13.50 -1.92
C GLN A 272 -24.75 13.20 -0.75
N ALA A 273 -24.24 13.07 0.48
CA ALA A 273 -25.06 12.84 1.66
C ALA A 273 -26.06 13.99 1.88
N ALA A 274 -25.62 15.24 1.69
CA ALA A 274 -26.49 16.41 1.76
C ALA A 274 -27.58 16.38 0.68
N ALA A 275 -27.27 15.89 -0.53
CA ALA A 275 -28.27 15.71 -1.59
C ALA A 275 -29.33 14.66 -1.24
N TYR A 276 -28.97 13.64 -0.45
CA TYR A 276 -29.90 12.58 -0.02
C TYR A 276 -30.70 12.92 1.24
N ALA A 277 -30.07 13.54 2.25
CA ALA A 277 -30.64 13.75 3.58
C ALA A 277 -30.97 15.22 3.90
N GLY A 278 -30.72 16.13 2.96
CA GLY A 278 -30.85 17.58 3.14
C GLY A 278 -29.56 18.23 3.68
N TRP A 279 -29.48 19.55 3.52
CA TRP A 279 -28.31 20.35 3.88
C TRP A 279 -28.13 20.63 5.38
N ASN A 280 -29.14 20.33 6.21
CA ASN A 280 -29.07 20.51 7.66
C ASN A 280 -28.59 19.23 8.35
N PRO A 281 -27.31 19.15 8.82
CA PRO A 281 -26.78 17.94 9.44
C PRO A 281 -27.46 17.59 10.76
N LEU A 282 -28.04 18.58 11.45
CA LEU A 282 -28.78 18.37 12.71
C LEU A 282 -30.06 17.55 12.48
N ALA A 283 -30.60 17.55 11.26
CA ALA A 283 -31.77 16.76 10.91
C ALA A 283 -31.44 15.30 10.54
N TRP A 284 -30.16 14.96 10.31
CA TRP A 284 -29.75 13.64 9.84
C TRP A 284 -30.06 12.49 10.81
N PRO A 285 -29.96 12.64 12.15
CA PRO A 285 -30.38 11.59 13.08
C PRO A 285 -31.87 11.23 12.96
N GLY A 286 -32.70 12.20 12.54
CA GLY A 286 -34.15 12.09 12.46
C GLY A 286 -34.67 11.18 11.33
N ASN A 287 -33.85 10.84 10.34
CA ASN A 287 -34.26 9.96 9.23
C ASN A 287 -33.22 8.86 8.94
N TRP A 288 -33.68 7.76 8.34
CA TRP A 288 -32.84 6.56 8.15
C TRP A 288 -31.66 6.80 7.19
N VAL A 289 -31.85 7.66 6.18
CA VAL A 289 -30.80 8.03 5.21
C VAL A 289 -29.68 8.81 5.90
N GLY A 290 -30.05 9.81 6.70
CA GLY A 290 -29.12 10.61 7.48
C GLY A 290 -28.34 9.78 8.50
N ARG A 291 -28.98 8.82 9.18
CA ARG A 291 -28.27 7.88 10.08
C ARG A 291 -27.23 7.05 9.35
N LEU A 292 -27.53 6.51 8.16
CA LEU A 292 -26.55 5.77 7.36
C LEU A 292 -25.41 6.66 6.84
N ALA A 293 -25.72 7.91 6.49
CA ALA A 293 -24.69 8.90 6.15
C ALA A 293 -23.76 9.17 7.35
N LEU A 294 -24.30 9.33 8.56
CA LEU A 294 -23.52 9.49 9.78
C LEU A 294 -22.65 8.25 10.08
N VAL A 295 -23.18 7.03 9.92
CA VAL A 295 -22.39 5.80 10.07
C VAL A 295 -21.22 5.78 9.08
N LYS A 296 -21.48 6.10 7.80
CA LYS A 296 -20.42 6.18 6.77
C LYS A 296 -19.38 7.24 7.13
N LEU A 297 -19.80 8.42 7.60
CA LEU A 297 -18.87 9.46 8.05
C LEU A 297 -18.06 9.03 9.26
N GLY A 298 -18.65 8.33 10.23
CA GLY A 298 -17.93 7.75 11.36
C GLY A 298 -16.84 6.77 10.91
N LEU A 299 -17.15 5.89 9.95
CA LEU A 299 -16.17 4.97 9.36
C LEU A 299 -15.03 5.71 8.64
N VAL A 300 -15.35 6.75 7.87
CA VAL A 300 -14.34 7.57 7.16
C VAL A 300 -13.49 8.39 8.15
N ALA A 301 -14.09 8.93 9.21
CA ALA A 301 -13.37 9.61 10.27
C ALA A 301 -12.43 8.66 11.02
N ALA A 302 -12.87 7.44 11.34
CA ALA A 302 -12.02 6.40 11.91
C ALA A 302 -10.85 6.06 10.98
N LEU A 303 -11.10 5.94 9.68
CA LEU A 303 -10.05 5.73 8.68
C LEU A 303 -9.04 6.90 8.66
N PHE A 304 -9.53 8.14 8.71
CA PHE A 304 -8.68 9.34 8.76
C PHE A 304 -7.83 9.38 10.03
N VAL A 305 -8.40 9.05 11.18
CA VAL A 305 -7.67 8.87 12.44
C VAL A 305 -6.59 7.81 12.26
N ILE A 306 -6.92 6.62 11.75
CA ILE A 306 -5.94 5.55 11.48
C ILE A 306 -4.79 6.08 10.61
N PHE A 307 -5.08 6.83 9.55
CA PHE A 307 -4.03 7.37 8.66
C PHE A 307 -3.17 8.47 9.30
N ILE A 308 -3.72 9.27 10.21
CA ILE A 308 -2.96 10.30 10.94
C ILE A 308 -2.15 9.68 12.08
N THR A 309 -2.75 8.77 12.85
CA THR A 309 -2.15 8.20 14.06
C THR A 309 -1.19 7.07 13.77
N CYS A 310 -1.42 6.31 12.70
CA CYS A 310 -0.41 5.40 12.16
C CYS A 310 0.63 6.31 11.50
N PRO A 311 1.81 6.53 12.10
CA PRO A 311 2.75 7.55 11.64
C PRO A 311 3.06 7.26 10.17
N LEU A 312 2.46 8.10 9.33
CA LEU A 312 2.26 7.97 7.88
C LEU A 312 3.58 7.94 7.09
N TRP A 313 4.71 7.72 7.73
CA TRP A 313 5.98 8.15 7.20
C TRP A 313 7.02 7.05 7.12
N ARG A 314 7.33 6.28 8.18
CA ARG A 314 8.49 5.35 8.14
C ARG A 314 8.33 4.07 8.97
N ALA A 315 7.57 4.09 10.08
CA ALA A 315 7.43 2.96 11.00
C ALA A 315 6.58 1.79 10.48
N CYS A 316 5.67 2.06 9.56
CA CYS A 316 4.67 1.07 9.14
C CYS A 316 4.96 0.52 7.74
N SER A 317 6.12 0.85 7.16
CA SER A 317 6.56 0.21 5.92
C SER A 317 6.75 -1.29 6.20
N PRO A 318 6.07 -2.16 5.44
CA PRO A 318 6.33 -3.60 5.40
C PRO A 318 7.79 -3.96 5.15
N ILE A 319 8.54 -3.06 4.51
CA ILE A 319 9.89 -3.32 4.04
C ILE A 319 10.86 -2.75 5.08
N LYS A 320 11.51 -3.64 5.83
CA LYS A 320 12.56 -3.31 6.80
C LYS A 320 13.67 -2.54 6.08
N GLY A 321 14.24 -1.51 6.70
CA GLY A 321 15.48 -0.90 6.18
C GLY A 321 15.35 0.48 5.53
N MET A 322 14.17 0.86 5.06
CA MET A 322 14.01 2.00 4.14
C MET A 322 13.77 3.33 4.84
N CYS A 323 14.71 4.26 4.71
CA CYS A 323 14.38 5.67 4.85
C CYS A 323 15.44 6.60 4.25
N ASP A 324 14.89 7.68 3.68
CA ASP A 324 15.49 8.63 2.73
C ASP A 324 16.08 8.04 1.45
N LEU A 325 15.19 7.85 0.46
CA LEU A 325 15.54 7.53 -0.92
C LEU A 325 16.42 8.60 -1.57
N GLU A 326 16.28 9.86 -1.15
CA GLU A 326 17.09 10.99 -1.62
C GLU A 326 18.57 10.82 -1.24
N GLU A 327 18.85 10.15 -0.13
CA GLU A 327 20.22 9.89 0.34
C GLU A 327 20.82 8.63 -0.29
N LEU A 328 19.97 7.67 -0.67
CA LEU A 328 20.34 6.46 -1.41
C LEU A 328 20.62 6.70 -2.89
N ALA A 329 20.13 7.81 -3.46
CA ALA A 329 20.36 8.17 -4.86
C ALA A 329 21.80 8.61 -5.16
N GLY A 330 22.60 8.88 -4.12
CA GLY A 330 24.00 9.30 -4.23
C GLY A 330 24.21 10.62 -5.02
N PRO A 331 25.44 11.14 -5.08
CA PRO A 331 25.76 12.38 -5.81
C PRO A 331 25.51 12.33 -7.34
N ALA A 332 25.17 11.15 -7.89
CA ALA A 332 24.95 10.96 -9.32
C ALA A 332 23.57 11.46 -9.80
N ALA A 333 22.62 11.71 -8.89
CA ALA A 333 21.27 12.16 -9.22
C ALA A 333 21.10 13.68 -9.00
N GLY A 334 21.80 14.49 -9.80
CA GLY A 334 21.50 15.92 -9.96
C GLY A 334 22.01 16.83 -8.83
N THR A 335 22.95 17.68 -9.19
CA THR A 335 23.45 18.82 -8.41
C THR A 335 22.32 19.70 -7.87
N SER A 336 22.09 19.64 -6.56
CA SER A 336 21.64 20.79 -5.78
C SER A 336 22.79 21.26 -4.89
N PRO A 337 23.28 22.51 -5.04
CA PRO A 337 24.32 23.04 -4.19
C PRO A 337 23.70 23.47 -2.85
N GLY A 338 23.94 22.71 -1.79
CA GLY A 338 23.51 23.18 -0.47
C GLY A 338 23.49 22.15 0.63
N ARG A 339 24.67 21.83 1.18
CA ARG A 339 25.12 22.25 2.53
C ARG A 339 26.27 21.33 2.88
N ALA A 340 27.47 21.77 2.54
CA ALA A 340 28.70 21.12 2.97
C ALA A 340 28.67 20.96 4.49
N SER A 341 28.46 19.73 4.94
CA SER A 341 28.77 19.29 6.29
C SER A 341 30.25 19.56 6.48
N ARG A 342 30.57 20.71 7.09
CA ARG A 342 31.91 21.03 7.57
C ARG A 342 32.38 19.85 8.42
N ARG A 343 33.32 19.08 7.86
CA ARG A 343 34.26 18.23 8.60
C ARG A 343 34.92 19.16 9.62
N ARG A 344 34.39 19.15 10.84
CA ARG A 344 35.03 19.80 11.97
C ARG A 344 35.73 18.68 12.73
N ASP A 345 37.03 18.62 12.54
CA ASP A 345 37.93 17.85 13.39
C ASP A 345 37.82 18.42 14.81
N GLU A 346 36.97 17.80 15.65
CA GLU A 346 36.97 18.03 17.09
C GLU A 346 38.08 17.17 17.72
N ALA A 347 39.30 17.67 17.59
CA ALA A 347 40.35 17.36 18.55
C ALA A 347 40.06 18.14 19.85
N GLY A 348 39.93 17.44 20.96
CA GLY A 348 39.95 18.03 22.31
C GLY A 348 38.60 18.21 22.97
N ARG A 349 38.07 17.15 23.61
CA ARG A 349 37.17 17.31 24.75
C ARG A 349 37.43 16.21 25.80
N PRO A 350 37.50 16.54 27.11
CA PRO A 350 37.88 15.59 28.14
C PRO A 350 36.80 14.52 28.36
N ALA A 351 37.26 13.31 28.65
CA ALA A 351 36.46 12.12 28.92
C ALA A 351 35.57 12.31 30.14
N ALA A 352 34.27 12.06 29.96
CA ALA A 352 33.33 11.87 31.06
C ALA A 352 33.43 10.42 31.57
N ALA A 353 33.34 10.29 32.89
CA ALA A 353 33.61 9.10 33.69
C ALA A 353 32.97 7.80 33.17
N SER A 354 33.83 6.79 33.07
CA SER A 354 33.56 5.40 32.72
C SER A 354 32.98 4.62 33.90
N LEU A 355 31.91 3.86 33.63
CA LEU A 355 31.46 2.77 34.51
C LEU A 355 32.48 1.62 34.44
N PRO A 356 32.84 0.96 35.54
CA PRO A 356 33.80 -0.16 35.52
C PRO A 356 33.10 -1.47 35.15
N GLY A 357 33.67 -2.23 34.20
CA GLY A 357 33.26 -3.62 33.95
C GLY A 357 33.17 -4.11 32.50
N ALA A 358 33.78 -3.42 31.55
CA ALA A 358 34.19 -3.99 30.26
C ALA A 358 35.23 -3.03 29.68
N ALA A 359 36.40 -3.51 29.26
CA ALA A 359 37.27 -2.74 28.38
C ALA A 359 36.51 -2.59 27.05
N ALA A 360 35.59 -1.62 27.00
CA ALA A 360 34.79 -1.33 25.83
C ALA A 360 35.76 -0.86 24.76
N ALA A 361 36.09 -1.74 23.81
CA ALA A 361 36.84 -1.36 22.63
C ALA A 361 36.21 -0.08 22.06
N ALA A 362 37.03 0.91 21.74
CA ALA A 362 36.51 2.13 21.13
C ALA A 362 35.82 1.77 19.81
N PRO A 363 34.70 2.41 19.47
CA PRO A 363 34.06 2.20 18.17
C PRO A 363 35.04 2.56 17.06
N VAL A 364 35.36 1.60 16.18
CA VAL A 364 36.25 1.77 15.02
C VAL A 364 35.61 2.71 14.00
N ARG A 365 34.27 2.68 13.92
CA ARG A 365 33.50 3.53 13.03
C ARG A 365 32.34 4.18 13.78
N ARG A 366 32.04 5.42 13.41
CA ARG A 366 30.88 6.17 13.90
C ARG A 366 29.99 6.56 12.74
N LEU A 367 28.70 6.31 12.88
CA LEU A 367 27.65 6.69 11.94
C LEU A 367 26.67 7.62 12.67
N ASP A 368 26.71 8.90 12.35
CA ASP A 368 25.82 9.90 12.93
C ASP A 368 24.65 10.21 11.99
N ARG A 369 23.47 9.76 12.39
CA ARG A 369 22.19 9.89 11.69
C ARG A 369 21.19 10.68 12.52
N ARG A 370 21.67 11.55 13.40
CA ARG A 370 20.81 12.51 14.12
C ARG A 370 20.26 13.52 13.12
N GLY A 371 18.99 13.90 13.28
CA GLY A 371 18.27 14.78 12.35
C GLY A 371 17.79 14.12 11.05
N ALA A 372 18.38 12.99 10.65
CA ALA A 372 17.80 12.16 9.61
C ALA A 372 16.47 11.58 10.10
N GLY A 373 15.47 11.48 9.22
CA GLY A 373 14.16 10.96 9.63
C GLY A 373 14.17 9.44 9.90
N CYS A 374 15.33 8.78 9.83
CA CYS A 374 15.51 7.43 10.36
C CYS A 374 16.95 7.02 10.66
N ALA A 375 17.15 5.81 11.22
CA ALA A 375 18.48 5.24 11.48
C ALA A 375 19.33 4.92 10.23
N GLY A 376 18.72 4.70 9.06
CA GLY A 376 19.44 4.47 7.81
C GLY A 376 20.13 3.10 7.77
N PHE A 377 19.37 2.01 7.86
CA PHE A 377 19.91 0.65 7.92
C PHE A 377 20.82 0.29 6.75
N VAL A 378 20.61 0.89 5.59
CA VAL A 378 21.51 0.73 4.44
C VAL A 378 22.90 1.27 4.78
N HIS A 379 22.99 2.46 5.38
CA HIS A 379 24.27 3.01 5.80
C HIS A 379 24.88 2.22 6.97
N VAL A 380 24.05 1.61 7.82
CA VAL A 380 24.52 0.67 8.84
C VAL A 380 25.13 -0.56 8.18
N GLU A 381 24.46 -1.13 7.18
CA GLU A 381 24.94 -2.27 6.40
C GLU A 381 26.21 -1.95 5.62
N GLU A 382 26.26 -0.83 4.90
CA GLU A 382 27.47 -0.33 4.20
C GLU A 382 28.61 -0.06 5.19
N ALA A 383 28.29 0.48 6.37
CA ALA A 383 29.28 0.74 7.41
C ALA A 383 29.87 -0.57 7.93
N LEU A 384 29.01 -1.54 8.24
CA LEU A 384 29.39 -2.86 8.72
C LEU A 384 30.12 -3.67 7.65
N ALA A 385 29.71 -3.61 6.38
CA ALA A 385 30.36 -4.34 5.27
C ALA A 385 31.84 -3.97 5.10
N GLY A 386 32.22 -2.75 5.47
CA GLY A 386 33.62 -2.27 5.46
C GLY A 386 34.45 -2.57 6.72
N MET A 387 33.88 -3.18 7.77
CA MET A 387 34.56 -3.43 9.06
C MET A 387 35.11 -4.87 9.20
N ALA A 388 36.10 -5.17 10.02
CA ALA A 388 36.47 -6.56 10.32
C ALA A 388 35.45 -7.21 11.31
N PRO A 389 35.24 -8.54 11.28
CA PRO A 389 34.45 -9.21 12.31
C PRO A 389 34.95 -8.89 13.72
N GLY A 390 34.02 -8.63 14.65
CA GLY A 390 34.32 -8.24 16.02
C GLY A 390 34.47 -6.73 16.24
N GLU A 391 34.66 -5.93 15.17
CA GLU A 391 34.77 -4.48 15.28
C GLU A 391 33.44 -3.82 15.65
N LEU A 392 33.55 -2.63 16.26
CA LEU A 392 32.43 -1.89 16.82
C LEU A 392 32.06 -0.67 15.98
N LEU A 393 30.77 -0.54 15.68
CA LEU A 393 30.12 0.59 15.05
C LEU A 393 29.29 1.34 16.09
N GLU A 394 29.54 2.62 16.27
CA GLU A 394 28.65 3.52 17.01
C GLU A 394 27.64 4.14 16.05
N LEU A 395 26.35 3.90 16.28
CA LEU A 395 25.26 4.55 15.56
C LEU A 395 24.55 5.56 16.48
N LEU A 396 24.43 6.79 16.02
CA LEU A 396 23.59 7.81 16.62
C LEU A 396 22.38 8.07 15.74
N SER A 397 21.17 7.98 16.27
CA SER A 397 19.95 8.19 15.48
C SER A 397 18.94 9.04 16.25
N SER A 398 18.22 9.93 15.57
CA SER A 398 17.06 10.62 16.14
C SER A 398 15.76 9.83 15.97
N ASP A 399 15.82 8.67 15.30
CA ASP A 399 14.67 7.86 14.93
C ASP A 399 14.10 7.09 16.12
N PRO A 400 12.88 7.40 16.60
CA PRO A 400 12.26 6.66 17.69
C PRO A 400 11.99 5.19 17.36
N ILE A 401 11.87 4.85 16.08
CA ILE A 401 11.57 3.49 15.63
C ILE A 401 12.83 2.60 15.70
N SER A 402 14.01 3.19 15.46
CA SER A 402 15.30 2.49 15.50
C SER A 402 15.56 1.76 16.82
N TRP A 403 15.00 2.27 17.92
CA TRP A 403 15.07 1.65 19.25
C TRP A 403 14.58 0.20 19.27
N TRP A 404 13.58 -0.08 18.43
CA TRP A 404 12.95 -1.39 18.32
C TRP A 404 13.44 -2.14 17.08
N GLU A 405 13.57 -1.49 15.93
CA GLU A 405 13.89 -2.19 14.67
C GLU A 405 15.35 -2.63 14.57
N LEU A 406 16.29 -1.81 15.05
CA LEU A 406 17.71 -2.11 14.90
C LEU A 406 18.13 -3.42 15.58
N PRO A 407 17.75 -3.72 16.83
CA PRO A 407 18.08 -5.02 17.45
C PRO A 407 17.64 -6.23 16.61
N ALA A 408 16.39 -6.20 16.12
CA ALA A 408 15.84 -7.30 15.32
C ALA A 408 16.51 -7.41 13.94
N TRP A 409 16.85 -6.28 13.33
CA TRP A 409 17.61 -6.28 12.08
C TRP A 409 19.00 -6.88 12.28
N LEU A 410 19.71 -6.49 13.35
CA LEU A 410 21.05 -6.99 13.66
C LEU A 410 21.05 -8.51 13.88
N GLU A 411 20.08 -9.04 14.61
CA GLU A 411 19.94 -10.47 14.86
C GLU A 411 19.80 -11.27 13.55
N VAL A 412 18.93 -10.81 12.64
CA VAL A 412 18.73 -11.45 11.32
C VAL A 412 19.98 -11.43 10.45
N HIS A 413 20.82 -10.39 10.56
CA HIS A 413 22.03 -10.23 9.76
C HIS A 413 23.28 -10.77 10.48
N GLY A 414 23.10 -11.48 11.60
CA GLY A 414 24.20 -12.08 12.36
C GLY A 414 25.13 -11.05 13.00
N HIS A 415 24.63 -9.87 13.36
CA HIS A 415 25.36 -8.83 14.08
C HIS A 415 24.89 -8.75 15.53
N ARG A 416 25.76 -8.28 16.43
CA ARG A 416 25.44 -8.25 17.87
C ARG A 416 25.25 -6.83 18.36
N LEU A 417 24.10 -6.55 18.98
CA LEU A 417 23.90 -5.29 19.69
C LEU A 417 24.54 -5.38 21.07
N LEU A 418 25.59 -4.59 21.31
CA LEU A 418 26.29 -4.58 22.61
C LEU A 418 25.67 -3.57 23.57
N PHE A 419 25.22 -2.42 23.05
CA PHE A 419 24.73 -1.34 23.88
C PHE A 419 23.63 -0.56 23.16
N ARG A 420 22.64 -0.09 23.92
CA ARG A 420 21.68 0.91 23.46
C ARG A 420 21.34 1.88 24.59
N GLU A 421 21.27 3.16 24.27
CA GLU A 421 20.99 4.22 25.22
C GLU A 421 20.02 5.24 24.61
N ARG A 422 19.07 5.71 25.42
CA ARG A 422 18.14 6.77 25.04
C ARG A 422 18.51 8.06 25.77
N ARG A 423 19.08 9.01 25.04
CA ARG A 423 19.37 10.36 25.56
C ARG A 423 18.09 11.19 25.44
N ARG A 424 17.47 11.52 26.59
CA ARG A 424 16.16 12.20 26.66
C ARG A 424 16.22 13.71 26.87
N VAL A 425 17.39 14.34 26.78
CA VAL A 425 17.52 15.78 27.02
C VAL A 425 16.89 16.54 25.86
N TRP A 426 15.76 17.20 26.10
CA TRP A 426 15.14 18.09 25.11
C TRP A 426 16.03 19.34 24.93
N PRO A 427 16.29 19.83 23.71
CA PRO A 427 15.77 19.39 22.40
C PRO A 427 16.57 18.24 21.73
N TRP A 428 17.68 17.80 22.32
CA TRP A 428 18.64 16.81 21.79
C TRP A 428 18.25 15.35 22.03
N ARG A 429 17.01 14.96 21.71
CA ARG A 429 16.60 13.55 21.82
C ARG A 429 17.28 12.71 20.73
N TYR A 430 18.12 11.77 21.13
CA TYR A 430 18.70 10.77 20.23
C TYR A 430 18.93 9.43 20.94
N PHE A 431 19.08 8.41 20.12
CA PHE A 431 19.39 7.04 20.48
C PHE A 431 20.82 6.76 20.08
N ARG A 432 21.55 6.08 20.96
CA ARG A 432 22.92 5.63 20.73
C ARG A 432 22.94 4.12 20.76
N PHE A 433 23.59 3.51 19.78
CA PHE A 433 23.75 2.07 19.69
C PHE A 433 25.23 1.74 19.48
N LEU A 434 25.72 0.69 20.16
CA LEU A 434 27.01 0.07 19.84
C LEU A 434 26.75 -1.31 19.26
N ILE A 435 27.21 -1.48 18.03
CA ILE A 435 26.94 -2.64 17.19
C ILE A 435 28.27 -3.33 16.94
N GLN A 436 28.34 -4.62 17.20
CA GLN A 436 29.50 -5.44 16.84
C GLN A 436 29.21 -6.17 15.53
N ARG A 437 30.13 -6.05 14.56
CA ARG A 437 30.07 -6.84 13.33
C ARG A 437 30.25 -8.31 13.68
N GLY A 438 29.30 -9.16 13.31
CA GLY A 438 29.47 -10.61 13.49
C GLY A 438 30.36 -11.24 12.43
N ALA A 439 30.75 -12.49 12.68
CA ALA A 439 31.60 -13.28 11.79
C ALA A 439 30.86 -13.86 10.56
N GLY A 440 29.53 -13.72 10.51
CA GLY A 440 28.73 -14.21 9.38
C GLY A 440 29.18 -13.58 8.07
N THR A 441 29.39 -14.41 7.05
CA THR A 441 29.47 -13.97 5.66
C THR A 441 28.16 -13.27 5.32
N SER A 442 28.22 -11.99 4.92
CA SER A 442 27.03 -11.24 4.52
C SER A 442 26.19 -12.09 3.53
N PRO A 443 24.97 -12.49 3.89
CA PRO A 443 24.12 -13.26 2.99
C PRO A 443 23.63 -12.33 1.89
N GLY A 444 24.38 -12.19 0.79
CA GLY A 444 23.88 -11.37 -0.33
C GLY A 444 24.86 -10.73 -1.28
N ARG A 445 26.13 -11.17 -1.36
CA ARG A 445 26.96 -10.88 -2.54
C ARG A 445 27.33 -12.19 -3.24
N GLN A 446 26.32 -12.94 -3.69
CA GLN A 446 26.54 -13.79 -4.85
C GLN A 446 26.86 -12.85 -6.01
N VAL A 447 28.16 -12.76 -6.32
CA VAL A 447 28.67 -12.06 -7.48
C VAL A 447 28.00 -12.69 -8.69
N ALA A 448 27.14 -11.92 -9.37
CA ALA A 448 26.65 -12.30 -10.68
C ALA A 448 27.89 -12.56 -11.57
N ARG A 449 28.10 -13.83 -11.93
CA ARG A 449 28.96 -14.22 -13.04
C ARG A 449 28.10 -14.40 -14.28
#